data_AF-A0A972U3A1-F1
#
_entry.id   AF-A0A972U3A1-F1
#
_cell.length_a   1.000
_cell.length_b   1.000
_cell.length_c   1.000
_cell.angle_alpha   90.00
_cell.angle_beta   90.00
_cell.angle_gamma   90.00
#
_symmetry.space_group_name_H-M   'P 1'
#
loop_
_entity.id
_entity.type
_entity.pdbx_description
1 polymer ?
#
loop_
_entity_poly.entity_id
_entity_poly.type
_entity_poly.pdbx_seq_one_letter_code
_entity_poly.pdbx_strand_id
1 'polypeptide(L)'
;MLNKDGKLVGHWCRSSVPDISRLETQLCFYYLAGSYINLGCEALHLGQVALIGMADPDLKEWSRLVARIRSHAKINARRHLVLLDAHVPTGGMIVGGVSLLDINSFPMRIKEIPDKPYQAVLEVNHLDAIFKKSKGCISPSGWRCKSLPYLVEFDNYGRGRSANVADLNSIFVWGWDEISWFSQQNEGYRNEWLVYAHQWIKETDPNGHLQMPVSRMITCPNESLGSYRANTTSPGCPIGYSQEETIKEIWDSNY
;
A
#
# COMPACT_ATOMS: atom_id res chain seq x y z
N MET A 1 -16.31 -17.05 7.37
CA MET A 1 -15.17 -16.26 6.87
C MET A 1 -15.39 -15.84 5.42
N LEU A 2 -15.73 -16.73 4.49
CA LEU A 2 -15.97 -16.35 3.10
C LEU A 2 -17.40 -15.87 2.85
N ASN A 3 -17.58 -15.12 1.76
CA ASN A 3 -18.88 -14.67 1.29
C ASN A 3 -19.80 -15.84 0.95
N LYS A 4 -21.08 -15.75 1.34
CA LYS A 4 -22.05 -16.85 1.19
C LYS A 4 -22.43 -17.13 -0.26
N ASP A 5 -22.38 -16.11 -1.12
CA ASP A 5 -22.76 -16.22 -2.53
C ASP A 5 -21.56 -16.56 -3.42
N GLY A 6 -20.41 -16.90 -2.81
CA GLY A 6 -19.20 -17.30 -3.53
C GLY A 6 -18.39 -16.13 -4.12
N LYS A 7 -18.77 -14.88 -3.85
CA LYS A 7 -18.03 -13.70 -4.34
C LYS A 7 -16.59 -13.72 -3.82
N LEU A 8 -15.62 -13.58 -4.74
CA LEU A 8 -14.18 -13.57 -4.47
C LEU A 8 -13.63 -14.83 -3.76
N VAL A 9 -14.35 -15.96 -3.84
CA VAL A 9 -13.83 -17.28 -3.46
C VAL A 9 -12.87 -17.76 -4.56
N GLY A 10 -11.66 -18.17 -4.18
CA GLY A 10 -10.60 -18.55 -5.12
C GLY A 10 -10.09 -17.41 -5.99
N HIS A 11 -10.28 -16.15 -5.55
CA HIS A 11 -9.92 -14.96 -6.32
C HIS A 11 -8.44 -14.93 -6.75
N TRP A 12 -7.55 -15.48 -5.91
CA TRP A 12 -6.12 -15.63 -6.21
C TRP A 12 -5.75 -17.11 -6.26
N CYS A 13 -6.39 -17.84 -7.17
CA CYS A 13 -6.26 -19.28 -7.35
C CYS A 13 -6.72 -20.07 -6.11
N ARG A 14 -5.77 -20.44 -5.23
CA ARG A 14 -6.07 -21.22 -4.01
C ARG A 14 -6.48 -20.34 -2.83
N SER A 15 -6.35 -19.02 -2.96
CA SER A 15 -6.66 -18.06 -1.89
C SER A 15 -7.96 -17.29 -2.19
N SER A 16 -8.72 -17.01 -1.14
CA SER A 16 -9.99 -16.29 -1.20
C SER A 16 -9.91 -14.97 -0.44
N VAL A 17 -10.73 -13.99 -0.83
CA VAL A 17 -10.88 -12.76 -0.06
C VAL A 17 -11.82 -13.04 1.13
N PRO A 18 -11.42 -12.75 2.37
CA PRO A 18 -12.33 -12.86 3.51
C PRO A 18 -13.42 -11.78 3.43
N ASP A 19 -14.64 -12.11 3.86
CA ASP A 19 -15.78 -11.18 3.84
C ASP A 19 -16.04 -10.62 5.23
N ILE A 20 -15.92 -9.30 5.40
CA ILE A 20 -16.08 -8.61 6.70
C ILE A 20 -17.46 -8.77 7.32
N SER A 21 -18.50 -9.05 6.51
CA SER A 21 -19.86 -9.31 7.00
C SER A 21 -19.98 -10.63 7.78
N ARG A 22 -18.95 -11.50 7.72
CA ARG A 22 -18.92 -12.79 8.39
C ARG A 22 -18.26 -12.65 9.76
N LEU A 23 -18.91 -13.21 10.78
CA LEU A 23 -18.40 -13.19 12.16
C LEU A 23 -16.99 -13.78 12.27
N GLU A 24 -16.69 -14.88 11.57
CA GLU A 24 -15.37 -15.50 11.65
C GLU A 24 -14.27 -14.60 11.07
N THR A 25 -14.59 -13.78 10.06
CA THR A 25 -13.66 -12.77 9.54
C THR A 25 -13.38 -11.69 10.57
N GLN A 26 -14.44 -11.13 11.18
CA GLN A 26 -14.29 -10.09 12.20
C GLN A 26 -13.48 -10.59 13.41
N LEU A 27 -13.73 -11.82 13.86
CA LEU A 27 -12.98 -12.44 14.96
C LEU A 27 -11.52 -12.67 14.58
N CYS A 28 -11.24 -13.13 13.36
CA CYS A 28 -9.87 -13.33 12.88
C CYS A 28 -9.09 -12.01 12.83
N PHE A 29 -9.67 -10.96 12.22
CA PHE A 29 -9.03 -9.65 12.15
C PHE A 29 -8.83 -9.03 13.53
N TYR A 30 -9.84 -9.12 14.41
CA TYR A 30 -9.73 -8.61 15.78
C TYR A 30 -8.65 -9.35 16.57
N TYR A 31 -8.56 -10.67 16.46
CA TYR A 31 -7.52 -11.47 17.10
C TYR A 31 -6.12 -11.10 16.61
N LEU A 32 -5.93 -10.95 15.29
CA LEU A 32 -4.64 -10.54 14.72
C LEU A 32 -4.26 -9.14 15.18
N ALA A 33 -5.16 -8.17 15.07
CA ALA A 33 -4.92 -6.80 15.51
C ALA A 33 -4.58 -6.74 17.01
N GLY A 34 -5.35 -7.42 17.86
CA GLY A 34 -5.08 -7.50 19.29
C GLY A 34 -3.74 -8.16 19.61
N SER A 35 -3.38 -9.23 18.90
CA SER A 35 -2.09 -9.90 19.05
C SER A 35 -0.91 -8.99 18.71
N TYR A 36 -0.97 -8.29 17.58
CA TYR A 36 0.08 -7.33 17.20
C TYR A 36 0.18 -6.15 18.16
N ILE A 37 -0.96 -5.60 18.60
CA ILE A 37 -0.99 -4.53 19.61
C ILE A 37 -0.32 -4.99 20.91
N ASN A 38 -0.64 -6.20 21.38
CA ASN A 38 -0.05 -6.76 22.60
C ASN A 38 1.46 -7.00 22.48
N LEU A 39 1.96 -7.28 21.27
CA LEU A 39 3.41 -7.36 20.99
C LEU A 39 4.08 -5.97 20.97
N GLY A 40 3.30 -4.89 20.83
CA GLY A 40 3.77 -3.50 20.81
C GLY A 40 3.70 -2.83 19.44
N CYS A 41 3.04 -3.43 18.45
CA CYS A 41 2.79 -2.78 17.16
C CYS A 41 1.64 -1.77 17.28
N GLU A 42 1.88 -0.52 16.91
CA GLU A 42 0.89 0.58 17.04
C GLU A 42 0.53 1.23 15.71
N ALA A 43 0.92 0.61 14.60
CA ALA A 43 0.50 0.94 13.25
C ALA A 43 0.13 -0.36 12.52
N LEU A 44 -1.11 -0.48 12.04
CA LEU A 44 -1.64 -1.69 11.41
C LEU A 44 -2.27 -1.36 10.05
N HIS A 45 -1.88 -2.15 9.05
CA HIS A 45 -2.47 -2.11 7.72
C HIS A 45 -3.65 -3.10 7.64
N LEU A 46 -4.84 -2.61 7.26
CA LEU A 46 -6.06 -3.41 7.19
C LEU A 46 -6.25 -4.16 5.86
N GLY A 47 -5.34 -3.96 4.90
CA GLY A 47 -5.35 -4.64 3.61
C GLY A 47 -6.29 -3.99 2.58
N GLN A 48 -6.82 -4.83 1.68
CA GLN A 48 -7.70 -4.43 0.59
C GLN A 48 -9.16 -4.30 1.05
N VAL A 49 -9.45 -3.24 1.82
CA VAL A 49 -10.73 -3.04 2.52
C VAL A 49 -11.95 -3.02 1.61
N ALA A 50 -11.81 -2.61 0.35
CA ALA A 50 -12.90 -2.65 -0.63
C ALA A 50 -13.26 -4.09 -1.07
N LEU A 51 -12.25 -4.95 -1.25
CA LEU A 51 -12.47 -6.37 -1.57
C LEU A 51 -13.04 -7.10 -0.34
N ILE A 52 -12.45 -6.87 0.83
CA ILE A 52 -12.88 -7.50 2.08
C ILE A 52 -14.28 -7.01 2.50
N GLY A 53 -14.59 -5.75 2.20
CA GLY A 53 -15.89 -5.09 2.38
C GLY A 53 -16.91 -5.37 1.28
N MET A 54 -16.75 -6.44 0.49
CA MET A 54 -17.58 -6.72 -0.69
C MET A 54 -19.10 -6.79 -0.44
N ALA A 55 -19.51 -7.03 0.80
CA ALA A 55 -20.90 -7.10 1.28
C ALA A 55 -21.20 -6.06 2.38
N ASP A 56 -20.36 -5.02 2.51
CA ASP A 56 -20.48 -3.93 3.49
C ASP A 56 -20.37 -2.54 2.80
N PRO A 57 -21.31 -2.20 1.89
CA PRO A 57 -21.21 -0.97 1.08
C PRO A 57 -21.28 0.32 1.91
N ASP A 58 -21.92 0.26 3.09
CA ASP A 58 -22.06 1.37 4.01
C ASP A 58 -20.95 1.42 5.08
N LEU A 59 -19.95 0.53 5.01
CA LEU A 59 -18.85 0.40 5.98
C LEU A 59 -19.32 0.15 7.43
N LYS A 60 -20.49 -0.46 7.62
CA LYS A 60 -21.08 -0.71 8.95
C LYS A 60 -20.25 -1.71 9.74
N GLU A 61 -19.87 -2.81 9.09
CA GLU A 61 -19.10 -3.88 9.74
C GLU A 61 -17.64 -3.46 9.93
N TRP A 62 -17.06 -2.75 8.95
CA TRP A 62 -15.76 -2.11 9.11
C TRP A 62 -15.73 -1.12 10.29
N SER A 63 -16.73 -0.24 10.39
CA SER A 63 -16.84 0.72 11.51
C SER A 63 -16.87 0.01 12.86
N ARG A 64 -17.67 -1.05 12.97
CA ARG A 64 -17.77 -1.85 14.20
C ARG A 64 -16.44 -2.51 14.56
N LEU A 65 -15.75 -3.12 13.59
CA LEU A 65 -14.47 -3.78 13.84
C LEU A 65 -13.38 -2.76 14.23
N VAL A 66 -13.24 -1.67 13.47
CA VAL A 66 -12.26 -0.60 13.75
C VAL A 66 -12.47 -0.01 15.14
N ALA A 67 -13.73 0.24 15.54
CA ALA A 67 -14.04 0.73 16.88
C ALA A 67 -13.58 -0.25 17.98
N ARG A 68 -13.75 -1.56 17.76
CA ARG A 68 -13.26 -2.59 18.69
C ARG A 68 -11.73 -2.62 18.75
N ILE A 69 -11.05 -2.58 17.61
CA ILE A 69 -9.57 -2.54 17.54
C ILE A 69 -9.03 -1.33 18.30
N ARG A 70 -9.60 -0.13 18.08
CA ARG A 70 -9.19 1.09 18.79
C ARG A 70 -9.51 1.02 20.28
N SER A 71 -10.63 0.42 20.68
CA SER A 71 -10.97 0.19 22.09
C SER A 71 -9.96 -0.73 22.77
N HIS A 72 -9.52 -1.78 22.08
CA HIS A 72 -8.45 -2.67 22.56
C HIS A 72 -7.13 -1.93 22.67
N ALA A 73 -6.74 -1.16 21.65
CA ALA A 73 -5.52 -0.36 21.64
C ALA A 73 -5.47 0.67 22.77
N LYS A 74 -6.60 1.34 23.07
CA LYS A 74 -6.70 2.32 24.15
C LYS A 74 -6.26 1.74 25.50
N ILE A 75 -6.48 0.44 25.72
CA ILE A 75 -6.13 -0.24 26.97
C ILE A 75 -4.74 -0.89 26.88
N ASN A 76 -4.43 -1.54 25.76
CA ASN A 76 -3.30 -2.48 25.66
C ASN A 76 -2.10 -1.99 24.85
N ALA A 77 -2.29 -0.98 23.99
CA ALA A 77 -1.17 -0.37 23.26
C ALA A 77 -0.31 0.46 24.22
N ARG A 78 1.01 0.49 23.99
CA ARG A 78 1.98 1.18 24.86
C ARG A 78 1.73 2.69 24.95
N ARG A 79 1.23 3.28 23.88
CA ARG A 79 0.86 4.70 23.73
C ARG A 79 -0.66 4.90 23.75
N HIS A 80 -1.43 3.86 24.06
CA HIS A 80 -2.90 3.89 24.08
C HIS A 80 -3.53 4.35 22.74
N LEU A 81 -2.80 4.14 21.64
CA LEU A 81 -3.15 4.56 20.29
C LEU A 81 -2.79 3.45 19.30
N VAL A 82 -3.56 3.36 18.22
CA VAL A 82 -3.21 2.58 17.03
C VAL A 82 -3.48 3.43 15.80
N LEU A 83 -2.51 3.51 14.91
CA LEU A 83 -2.64 4.09 13.58
C LEU A 83 -3.13 3.00 12.62
N LEU A 84 -4.14 3.33 11.82
CA LEU A 84 -4.71 2.41 10.84
C LEU A 84 -4.62 2.99 9.44
N ASP A 85 -4.12 2.18 8.51
CA ASP A 85 -4.11 2.46 7.08
C ASP A 85 -4.67 1.29 6.27
N ALA A 86 -5.01 1.54 5.01
CA ALA A 86 -5.56 0.51 4.12
C ALA A 86 -5.52 0.94 2.65
N HIS A 87 -5.59 -0.03 1.75
CA HIS A 87 -5.80 0.20 0.32
C HIS A 87 -7.21 0.72 0.04
N VAL A 88 -7.31 1.99 -0.39
CA VAL A 88 -8.60 2.68 -0.61
C VAL A 88 -8.83 3.11 -2.07
N PRO A 89 -9.36 2.23 -2.94
CA PRO A 89 -9.57 2.55 -4.36
C PRO A 89 -10.57 3.70 -4.59
N THR A 90 -11.37 4.07 -3.58
CA THR A 90 -12.34 5.16 -3.63
C THR A 90 -11.90 6.41 -2.85
N GLY A 91 -10.63 6.49 -2.45
CA GLY A 91 -10.02 7.65 -1.80
C GLY A 91 -10.29 7.77 -0.29
N GLY A 92 -10.93 6.80 0.35
CA GLY A 92 -11.05 6.74 1.81
C GLY A 92 -12.23 5.91 2.33
N MET A 93 -12.15 5.52 3.60
CA MET A 93 -13.24 4.87 4.34
C MET A 93 -13.90 5.89 5.27
N ILE A 94 -14.93 6.60 4.80
CA ILE A 94 -15.54 7.72 5.53
C ILE A 94 -16.99 7.38 5.91
N VAL A 95 -17.31 7.54 7.19
CA VAL A 95 -18.66 7.33 7.76
C VAL A 95 -19.05 8.57 8.54
N GLY A 96 -20.18 9.20 8.19
CA GLY A 96 -20.64 10.42 8.87
C GLY A 96 -19.65 11.59 8.80
N GLY A 97 -18.80 11.65 7.78
CA GLY A 97 -17.76 12.68 7.62
C GLY A 97 -16.46 12.41 8.40
N VAL A 98 -16.38 11.30 9.14
CA VAL A 98 -15.19 10.87 9.89
C VAL A 98 -14.53 9.70 9.16
N SER A 99 -13.20 9.74 8.99
CA SER A 99 -12.45 8.60 8.45
C SER A 99 -12.32 7.48 9.48
N LEU A 100 -12.41 6.23 9.04
CA LEU A 100 -12.05 5.06 9.86
C LEU A 100 -10.52 4.88 9.97
N LEU A 101 -9.78 5.42 8.99
CA LEU A 101 -8.32 5.32 8.86
C LEU A 101 -7.65 6.61 9.29
N ASP A 102 -6.45 6.50 9.86
CA ASP A 102 -5.60 7.65 10.20
C ASP A 102 -4.86 8.20 8.97
N ILE A 103 -4.48 7.31 8.05
CA ILE A 103 -3.90 7.63 6.74
C ILE A 103 -4.45 6.65 5.69
N ASN A 104 -4.55 7.10 4.45
CA ASN A 104 -4.86 6.20 3.34
C ASN A 104 -3.57 5.55 2.82
N SER A 105 -3.66 4.40 2.16
CA SER A 105 -2.55 3.81 1.43
C SER A 105 -3.02 3.31 0.08
N PHE A 106 -2.14 3.32 -0.92
CA PHE A 106 -2.46 2.75 -2.23
C PHE A 106 -1.19 2.45 -3.04
N PRO A 107 -1.22 1.56 -4.03
CA PRO A 107 -0.12 1.43 -4.99
C PRO A 107 0.05 2.71 -5.82
N MET A 108 1.26 2.97 -6.31
CA MET A 108 1.54 4.18 -7.10
C MET A 108 0.76 4.20 -8.43
N ARG A 109 0.47 3.03 -9.00
CA ARG A 109 -0.01 2.83 -10.38
C ARG A 109 0.95 3.48 -11.37
N ILE A 110 2.09 2.83 -11.52
CA ILE A 110 3.17 3.30 -12.40
C ILE A 110 2.76 3.16 -13.88
N LYS A 111 2.77 4.26 -14.64
CA LYS A 111 2.42 4.28 -16.06
C LYS A 111 3.66 4.07 -16.92
N GLU A 112 3.67 3.03 -17.74
CA GLU A 112 4.75 2.80 -18.68
C GLU A 112 4.77 3.74 -19.89
N ILE A 113 5.93 3.84 -20.54
CA ILE A 113 6.15 4.64 -21.75
C ILE A 113 6.44 3.67 -22.91
N PRO A 114 5.46 3.30 -23.76
CA PRO A 114 5.61 2.23 -24.75
C PRO A 114 6.82 2.36 -25.68
N ASP A 115 7.16 3.59 -26.09
CA ASP A 115 8.28 3.87 -26.99
C ASP A 115 9.66 3.89 -26.28
N LYS A 116 9.69 3.74 -24.96
CA LYS A 116 10.91 3.74 -24.13
C LYS A 116 10.92 2.50 -23.24
N PRO A 117 11.48 1.38 -23.71
CA PRO A 117 11.48 0.11 -22.99
C PRO A 117 11.87 0.25 -21.51
N TYR A 118 11.05 -0.33 -20.64
CA TYR A 118 11.17 -0.32 -19.17
C TYR A 118 11.05 1.04 -18.48
N GLN A 119 10.98 2.15 -19.22
CA GLN A 119 10.74 3.45 -18.61
C GLN A 119 9.27 3.64 -18.27
N ALA A 120 9.05 4.47 -17.26
CA ALA A 120 7.72 4.77 -16.77
C ALA A 120 7.62 6.22 -16.27
N VAL A 121 6.43 6.62 -15.86
CA VAL A 121 6.11 7.94 -15.34
C VAL A 121 4.94 7.81 -14.34
N LEU A 122 4.84 8.74 -13.41
CA LEU A 122 3.63 8.91 -12.60
C LEU A 122 2.67 9.87 -13.30
N GLU A 123 1.38 9.57 -13.28
CA GLU A 123 0.36 10.39 -13.94
C GLU A 123 -0.94 10.42 -13.14
N VAL A 124 -1.50 11.62 -12.95
CA VAL A 124 -2.83 11.79 -12.37
C VAL A 124 -3.87 11.18 -13.32
N ASN A 125 -4.79 10.39 -12.76
CA ASN A 125 -5.82 9.66 -13.50
C ASN A 125 -5.33 8.48 -14.35
N HIS A 126 -4.08 8.05 -14.20
CA HIS A 126 -3.70 6.73 -14.69
C HIS A 126 -4.37 5.65 -13.82
N LEU A 127 -5.20 4.81 -14.45
CA LEU A 127 -5.98 3.76 -13.79
C LEU A 127 -6.72 4.29 -12.53
N ASP A 128 -6.64 3.53 -11.43
CA ASP A 128 -7.20 3.82 -10.12
C ASP A 128 -6.21 4.53 -9.19
N ALA A 129 -5.11 5.13 -9.70
CA ALA A 129 -4.13 5.86 -8.86
C ALA A 129 -4.82 6.89 -7.95
N ILE A 130 -4.34 7.00 -6.71
CA ILE A 130 -4.94 7.84 -5.66
C ILE A 130 -4.61 9.34 -5.79
N PHE A 131 -3.63 9.71 -6.61
CA PHE A 131 -3.18 11.11 -6.73
C PHE A 131 -4.33 12.09 -6.99
N LYS A 132 -4.49 13.10 -6.12
CA LYS A 132 -5.58 14.10 -6.09
C LYS A 132 -6.98 13.53 -5.81
N LYS A 133 -7.10 12.27 -5.40
CA LYS A 133 -8.37 11.58 -5.15
C LYS A 133 -8.58 11.20 -3.68
N SER A 134 -7.60 11.41 -2.79
CA SER A 134 -7.79 11.20 -1.35
C SER A 134 -8.84 12.18 -0.80
N LYS A 135 -9.89 11.63 -0.18
CA LYS A 135 -11.06 12.39 0.28
C LYS A 135 -10.77 13.18 1.55
N GLY A 136 -11.35 14.37 1.65
CA GLY A 136 -11.37 15.15 2.88
C GLY A 136 -12.32 14.59 3.93
N CYS A 137 -11.95 14.72 5.20
CA CYS A 137 -12.69 14.17 6.32
C CYS A 137 -12.30 14.85 7.65
N ILE A 138 -12.94 14.42 8.72
CA ILE A 138 -12.40 14.52 10.07
C ILE A 138 -11.60 13.23 10.33
N SER A 139 -10.36 13.35 10.78
CA SER A 139 -9.54 12.19 11.13
C SER A 139 -10.08 11.47 12.38
N PRO A 140 -9.66 10.23 12.66
CA PRO A 140 -9.99 9.54 13.90
C PRO A 140 -9.58 10.32 15.17
N SER A 141 -8.55 11.16 15.08
CA SER A 141 -8.08 12.02 16.17
C SER A 141 -8.75 13.40 16.23
N GLY A 142 -9.68 13.71 15.33
CA GLY A 142 -10.58 14.86 15.43
C GLY A 142 -10.20 16.11 14.65
N TRP A 143 -9.08 16.10 13.91
CA TRP A 143 -8.69 17.22 13.06
C TRP A 143 -9.33 17.12 11.67
N ARG A 144 -9.63 18.26 11.05
CA ARG A 144 -10.28 18.34 9.74
C ARG A 144 -9.26 18.50 8.63
N CYS A 145 -9.45 17.79 7.52
CA CYS A 145 -8.63 17.90 6.32
C CYS A 145 -9.48 18.00 5.04
N LYS A 146 -8.94 18.67 4.02
CA LYS A 146 -9.53 18.67 2.67
C LYS A 146 -9.16 17.42 1.86
N SER A 147 -8.08 16.76 2.26
CA SER A 147 -7.59 15.50 1.71
C SER A 147 -6.82 14.81 2.83
N LEU A 148 -7.15 13.55 3.12
CA LEU A 148 -6.44 12.79 4.15
C LEU A 148 -5.03 12.42 3.64
N PRO A 149 -3.96 12.57 4.45
CA PRO A 149 -2.63 12.13 4.07
C PRO A 149 -2.62 10.67 3.68
N TYR A 150 -1.78 10.34 2.70
CA TYR A 150 -1.71 8.99 2.18
C TYR A 150 -0.32 8.55 1.80
N LEU A 151 -0.08 7.25 1.90
CA LEU A 151 1.12 6.59 1.42
C LEU A 151 0.87 6.02 0.03
N VAL A 152 1.84 6.18 -0.86
CA VAL A 152 1.92 5.38 -2.09
C VAL A 152 3.14 4.48 -2.06
N GLU A 153 2.93 3.23 -2.43
CA GLU A 153 3.96 2.20 -2.32
C GLU A 153 4.30 1.56 -3.66
N PHE A 154 5.47 0.91 -3.72
CA PHE A 154 5.73 -0.14 -4.69
C PHE A 154 5.04 -1.42 -4.21
N ASP A 155 3.92 -1.75 -4.84
CA ASP A 155 3.10 -2.91 -4.50
C ASP A 155 3.65 -4.21 -5.15
N ASN A 156 3.29 -5.37 -4.58
CA ASN A 156 3.94 -6.66 -4.80
C ASN A 156 2.94 -7.82 -5.08
N TYR A 157 2.20 -7.72 -6.19
CA TYR A 157 1.14 -8.67 -6.59
C TYR A 157 1.56 -9.66 -7.70
N GLY A 158 2.85 -9.74 -8.02
CA GLY A 158 3.46 -10.74 -8.87
C GLY A 158 3.64 -10.31 -10.33
N ARG A 159 3.40 -11.25 -11.25
CA ARG A 159 3.66 -11.07 -12.69
C ARG A 159 2.38 -11.14 -13.49
N GLY A 160 2.25 -10.22 -14.45
CA GLY A 160 1.17 -10.21 -15.43
C GLY A 160 1.28 -11.35 -16.46
N ARG A 161 0.35 -11.37 -17.41
CA ARG A 161 0.32 -12.41 -18.46
C ARG A 161 1.51 -12.30 -19.43
N SER A 162 1.86 -11.09 -19.80
CA SER A 162 2.88 -10.78 -20.81
C SER A 162 3.97 -9.92 -20.18
N ALA A 163 5.03 -10.56 -19.69
CA ALA A 163 6.18 -9.84 -19.16
C ALA A 163 6.90 -9.06 -20.26
N ASN A 164 7.40 -7.88 -19.92
CA ASN A 164 8.19 -7.00 -20.79
C ASN A 164 7.42 -6.47 -22.02
N VAL A 165 6.09 -6.45 -21.93
CA VAL A 165 5.20 -5.90 -22.96
C VAL A 165 4.38 -4.79 -22.33
N ALA A 166 4.32 -3.65 -23.00
CA ALA A 166 3.57 -2.52 -22.48
C ALA A 166 2.06 -2.66 -22.67
N ASP A 167 1.30 -2.36 -21.62
CA ASP A 167 -0.16 -2.33 -21.60
C ASP A 167 -0.68 -1.24 -20.64
N LEU A 168 -1.04 -0.10 -21.21
CA LEU A 168 -1.55 1.07 -20.48
C LEU A 168 -2.90 0.82 -19.75
N ASN A 169 -3.55 -0.32 -19.97
CA ASN A 169 -4.79 -0.70 -19.29
C ASN A 169 -4.55 -1.71 -18.15
N SER A 170 -3.30 -2.11 -17.93
CA SER A 170 -2.90 -3.10 -16.94
C SER A 170 -2.27 -2.41 -15.74
N ILE A 171 -2.56 -2.91 -14.53
CA ILE A 171 -1.81 -2.51 -13.32
C ILE A 171 -0.39 -3.05 -13.31
N PHE A 172 -0.03 -4.00 -14.19
CA PHE A 172 1.31 -4.57 -14.27
C PHE A 172 2.19 -3.72 -15.19
N VAL A 173 2.98 -2.81 -14.63
CA VAL A 173 3.95 -1.98 -15.34
C VAL A 173 4.97 -2.88 -16.07
N TRP A 174 5.03 -2.79 -17.40
CA TRP A 174 5.83 -3.69 -18.24
C TRP A 174 5.60 -5.18 -17.94
N GLY A 175 4.38 -5.55 -17.54
CA GLY A 175 4.01 -6.92 -17.19
C GLY A 175 4.49 -7.42 -15.81
N TRP A 176 4.99 -6.53 -14.96
CA TRP A 176 5.45 -6.83 -13.60
C TRP A 176 4.68 -6.02 -12.55
N ASP A 177 4.61 -6.50 -11.31
CA ASP A 177 4.26 -5.64 -10.18
C ASP A 177 5.32 -4.54 -10.00
N GLU A 178 4.96 -3.49 -9.27
CA GLU A 178 5.74 -2.26 -9.22
C GLU A 178 7.12 -2.48 -8.63
N ILE A 179 7.24 -3.29 -7.57
CA ILE A 179 8.55 -3.56 -6.96
C ILE A 179 9.42 -4.49 -7.82
N SER A 180 8.84 -5.48 -8.51
CA SER A 180 9.60 -6.38 -9.38
C SER A 180 10.00 -5.66 -10.69
N TRP A 181 9.21 -4.71 -11.16
CA TRP A 181 9.65 -3.80 -12.22
C TRP A 181 10.82 -2.93 -11.77
N PHE A 182 10.71 -2.35 -10.56
CA PHE A 182 11.73 -1.47 -10.00
C PHE A 182 13.07 -2.21 -9.76
N SER A 183 13.03 -3.44 -9.24
CA SER A 183 14.21 -4.27 -8.98
C SER A 183 14.97 -4.65 -10.26
N GLN A 184 14.28 -4.77 -11.40
CA GLN A 184 14.91 -5.07 -12.70
C GLN A 184 15.65 -3.88 -13.31
N GLN A 185 15.36 -2.66 -12.87
CA GLN A 185 16.06 -1.47 -13.35
C GLN A 185 17.51 -1.50 -12.87
N ASN A 186 18.43 -0.83 -13.57
CA ASN A 186 19.79 -0.66 -13.05
C ASN A 186 19.80 0.29 -11.84
N GLU A 187 20.86 0.24 -11.03
CA GLU A 187 20.97 1.04 -9.79
C GLU A 187 20.78 2.55 -10.02
N GLY A 188 21.40 3.10 -11.08
CA GLY A 188 21.27 4.52 -11.43
C GLY A 188 19.81 4.91 -11.69
N TYR A 189 19.10 4.13 -12.51
CA TYR A 189 17.68 4.38 -12.77
C TYR A 189 16.82 4.21 -11.51
N ARG A 190 17.12 3.23 -10.64
CA ARG A 190 16.41 3.08 -9.37
C ARG A 190 16.57 4.33 -8.49
N ASN A 191 17.79 4.87 -8.43
CA ASN A 191 18.08 6.08 -7.66
C ASN A 191 17.37 7.30 -8.25
N GLU A 192 17.47 7.52 -9.56
CA GLU A 192 16.75 8.58 -10.28
C GLU A 192 15.24 8.48 -10.07
N TRP A 193 14.69 7.27 -10.13
CA TRP A 193 13.27 7.03 -9.95
C TRP A 193 12.79 7.37 -8.53
N LEU A 194 13.54 7.03 -7.49
CA LEU A 194 13.15 7.38 -6.11
C LEU A 194 13.09 8.88 -5.90
N VAL A 195 14.09 9.62 -6.42
CA VAL A 195 14.11 11.09 -6.38
C VAL A 195 12.93 11.65 -7.18
N TYR A 196 12.76 11.20 -8.42
CA TYR A 196 11.67 11.60 -9.30
C TYR A 196 10.30 11.37 -8.67
N ALA A 197 10.02 10.15 -8.18
CA ALA A 197 8.74 9.80 -7.60
C ALA A 197 8.46 10.64 -6.34
N HIS A 198 9.46 10.81 -5.47
CA HIS A 198 9.33 11.66 -4.29
C HIS A 198 8.94 13.10 -4.67
N GLN A 199 9.70 13.73 -5.56
CA GLN A 199 9.48 15.11 -5.99
C GLN A 199 8.14 15.27 -6.72
N TRP A 200 7.84 14.38 -7.68
CA TRP A 200 6.61 14.42 -8.44
C TRP A 200 5.38 14.33 -7.53
N ILE A 201 5.41 13.46 -6.51
CA ILE A 201 4.31 13.35 -5.53
C ILE A 201 4.17 14.65 -4.74
N LYS A 202 5.29 15.19 -4.22
CA LYS A 202 5.29 16.44 -3.45
C LYS A 202 4.72 17.62 -4.23
N GLU A 203 5.09 17.74 -5.51
CA GLU A 203 4.61 18.80 -6.40
C GLU A 203 3.16 18.59 -6.83
N THR A 204 2.79 17.35 -7.14
CA THR A 204 1.48 17.03 -7.73
C THR A 204 0.37 16.97 -6.69
N ASP A 205 0.61 16.33 -5.55
CA ASP A 205 -0.35 16.19 -4.46
C ASP A 205 0.38 16.16 -3.10
N PRO A 206 0.53 17.33 -2.44
CA PRO A 206 1.33 17.45 -1.22
C PRO A 206 0.88 16.61 -0.02
N ASN A 207 -0.34 16.04 -0.04
CA ASN A 207 -0.81 15.10 1.00
C ASN A 207 -0.37 13.66 0.74
N GLY A 208 0.20 13.37 -0.43
CA GLY A 208 0.79 12.10 -0.78
C GLY A 208 2.24 12.00 -0.30
N HIS A 209 2.63 10.78 0.08
CA HIS A 209 3.98 10.48 0.52
C HIS A 209 4.43 9.14 -0.06
N LEU A 210 5.65 9.10 -0.61
CA LEU A 210 6.24 7.84 -1.07
C LEU A 210 6.64 6.98 0.14
N GLN A 211 6.09 5.77 0.21
CA GLN A 211 6.56 4.72 1.11
C GLN A 211 7.83 4.12 0.50
N MET A 212 8.98 4.50 1.06
CA MET A 212 10.28 4.04 0.58
C MET A 212 10.37 2.50 0.61
N PRO A 213 10.75 1.86 -0.52
CA PRO A 213 10.86 0.42 -0.56
C PRO A 213 12.14 0.01 0.17
N VAL A 214 12.07 -0.32 1.46
CA VAL A 214 13.25 -0.77 2.21
C VAL A 214 13.44 -2.28 2.10
N SER A 215 12.34 -3.02 2.28
CA SER A 215 12.31 -4.48 2.16
C SER A 215 10.98 -4.92 1.58
N ARG A 216 11.03 -5.69 0.49
CA ARG A 216 9.85 -6.17 -0.23
C ARG A 216 10.11 -7.56 -0.80
N MET A 217 9.04 -8.34 -0.97
CA MET A 217 9.09 -9.54 -1.79
C MET A 217 9.01 -9.14 -3.27
N ILE A 218 9.78 -9.81 -4.10
CA ILE A 218 9.76 -9.63 -5.56
C ILE A 218 9.58 -10.98 -6.24
N THR A 219 8.99 -10.96 -7.43
CA THR A 219 8.89 -12.14 -8.28
C THR A 219 9.96 -12.19 -9.36
N CYS A 220 10.64 -11.06 -9.61
CA CYS A 220 11.86 -10.98 -10.39
C CYS A 220 12.69 -9.73 -10.00
N PRO A 221 14.00 -9.68 -10.34
CA PRO A 221 14.81 -10.83 -10.74
C PRO A 221 14.91 -11.81 -9.54
N ASN A 222 14.82 -13.12 -9.79
CA ASN A 222 14.81 -14.10 -8.70
C ASN A 222 16.22 -14.45 -8.18
N GLU A 223 17.20 -13.58 -8.43
CA GLU A 223 18.60 -13.76 -8.04
C GLU A 223 18.84 -13.31 -6.58
N SER A 224 17.95 -12.48 -6.03
CA SER A 224 18.00 -12.00 -4.65
C SER A 224 17.09 -12.79 -3.71
N LEU A 225 16.88 -14.08 -3.99
CA LEU A 225 16.04 -15.00 -3.20
C LEU A 225 14.60 -14.49 -3.03
N GLY A 226 14.04 -13.87 -4.07
CA GLY A 226 12.70 -13.28 -4.03
C GLY A 226 12.56 -12.08 -3.10
N SER A 227 13.67 -11.44 -2.70
CA SER A 227 13.67 -10.27 -1.80
C SER A 227 14.38 -9.09 -2.44
N TYR A 228 13.70 -7.95 -2.47
CA TYR A 228 14.34 -6.65 -2.64
C TYR A 228 14.77 -6.11 -1.28
N ARG A 229 16.00 -5.63 -1.18
CA ARG A 229 16.56 -4.97 0.01
C ARG A 229 17.26 -3.69 -0.42
N ALA A 230 16.83 -2.55 0.10
CA ALA A 230 17.44 -1.27 -0.22
C ALA A 230 18.88 -1.13 0.29
N ASN A 231 19.30 -1.94 1.26
CA ASN A 231 20.64 -1.89 1.85
C ASN A 231 21.74 -1.83 0.77
N THR A 232 22.79 -1.09 1.07
CA THR A 232 24.00 -1.04 0.26
C THR A 232 24.58 -2.44 0.08
N THR A 233 24.80 -2.84 -1.17
CA THR A 233 25.43 -4.13 -1.47
C THR A 233 26.78 -4.20 -0.79
N SER A 234 26.95 -5.20 0.07
CA SER A 234 28.15 -5.37 0.89
C SER A 234 28.29 -6.82 1.34
N PRO A 235 29.41 -7.23 1.96
CA PRO A 235 29.52 -8.57 2.55
C PRO A 235 28.42 -8.87 3.58
N GLY A 236 27.87 -7.85 4.26
CA GLY A 236 26.77 -8.00 5.22
C GLY A 236 25.37 -8.05 4.58
N CYS A 237 25.23 -7.54 3.36
CA CYS A 237 24.03 -7.69 2.55
C CYS A 237 24.37 -7.94 1.07
N PRO A 238 24.80 -9.17 0.70
CA PRO A 238 25.21 -9.47 -0.68
C PRO A 238 24.08 -9.33 -1.71
N ILE A 239 22.82 -9.39 -1.26
CA ILE A 239 21.61 -9.24 -2.09
C ILE A 239 21.00 -7.83 -2.02
N GLY A 240 21.74 -6.86 -1.47
CA GLY A 240 21.33 -5.46 -1.42
C GLY A 240 21.26 -4.85 -2.82
N TYR A 241 20.31 -3.93 -3.02
CA TYR A 241 20.10 -3.19 -4.27
C TYR A 241 20.69 -1.77 -4.24
N SER A 242 21.29 -1.35 -3.10
CA SER A 242 22.01 -0.07 -2.96
C SER A 242 21.17 1.19 -3.16
N GLN A 243 19.96 1.23 -2.58
CA GLN A 243 19.13 2.44 -2.50
C GLN A 243 19.18 3.11 -1.12
N GLU A 244 19.88 2.52 -0.14
CA GLU A 244 19.97 3.00 1.24
C GLU A 244 20.48 4.45 1.36
N GLU A 245 21.60 4.78 0.71
CA GLU A 245 22.12 6.15 0.74
C GLU A 245 21.21 7.12 -0.02
N THR A 246 20.63 6.72 -1.16
CA THR A 246 19.65 7.54 -1.89
C THR A 246 18.42 7.85 -1.04
N ILE A 247 17.88 6.85 -0.34
CA ILE A 247 16.72 7.02 0.56
C ILE A 247 17.07 7.99 1.70
N LYS A 248 18.25 7.82 2.29
CA LYS A 248 18.76 8.71 3.33
C LYS A 248 18.92 10.14 2.82
N GLU A 249 19.50 10.33 1.64
CA GLU A 249 19.63 11.65 1.01
C GLU A 249 18.26 12.31 0.77
N ILE A 250 17.25 11.56 0.32
CA ILE A 250 15.88 12.08 0.15
C ILE A 250 15.26 12.51 1.49
N TRP A 251 15.55 11.81 2.60
CA TRP A 251 15.04 12.17 3.92
C TRP A 251 15.80 13.30 4.60
N ASP A 252 17.12 13.38 4.40
CA ASP A 252 17.97 14.43 4.96
C ASP A 252 17.81 15.75 4.19
N SER A 253 17.54 15.66 2.89
CA SER A 253 17.30 16.81 2.04
C SER A 253 15.85 17.26 2.19
N ASN A 254 15.63 18.55 2.44
CA ASN A 254 14.32 19.17 2.26
C ASN A 254 14.04 19.41 0.77
N TYR A 255 14.09 18.35 -0.07
CA TYR A 255 13.63 18.45 -1.46
C TYR A 255 12.17 18.90 -1.54
#